data_AF-A0AAV2HD10-F1
#
_entry.id   AF-A0AAV2HD10-F1
#
_cell.length_a   1.000
_cell.length_b   1.000
_cell.length_c   1.000
_cell.angle_alpha   90.00
_cell.angle_beta   90.00
_cell.angle_gamma   90.00
#
_symmetry.space_group_name_H-M   'P 1'
#
loop_
_entity.id
_entity.type
_entity.pdbx_description
1 polymer ?
#
loop_
_entity_poly.entity_id
_entity_poly.type
_entity_poly.pdbx_seq_one_letter_code
_entity_poly.pdbx_strand_id
1 'polypeptide(L)'
;MWTTQRLEFQHVVTQLYCRADGTPTPTISWLDRYGRPIVSGQNYTITSVGDLFIRNPTSYNFGAYTCRAVNRAGSDSQWMFFYPL
;
A
#
# COMPACT_ATOMS: atom_id res chain seq x y z
N MET A 1 -10.08 29.94 -19.80
CA MET A 1 -10.32 29.68 -18.37
C MET A 1 -10.27 28.18 -18.18
N TRP A 2 -9.38 27.67 -17.33
CA TRP A 2 -9.20 26.24 -17.07
C TRP A 2 -9.54 26.01 -15.61
N THR A 3 -10.48 25.11 -15.35
CA THR A 3 -10.86 24.70 -14.00
C THR A 3 -9.80 23.78 -13.44
N THR A 4 -9.26 24.11 -12.27
CA THR A 4 -8.42 23.21 -11.47
C THR A 4 -9.32 22.29 -10.66
N GLN A 5 -9.46 21.04 -11.09
CA GLN A 5 -10.11 20.02 -10.27
C GLN A 5 -9.10 19.51 -9.23
N ARG A 6 -9.36 19.75 -7.94
CA ARG A 6 -8.52 19.29 -6.83
C ARG A 6 -9.28 18.24 -6.03
N LEU A 7 -8.77 17.02 -6.01
CA LEU A 7 -9.25 15.96 -5.11
C LEU A 7 -8.60 16.18 -3.74
N GLU A 8 -9.41 16.51 -2.73
CA GLU A 8 -8.97 16.63 -1.34
C GLU A 8 -9.64 15.57 -0.47
N PHE A 9 -8.85 14.67 0.11
CA PHE A 9 -9.31 13.70 1.09
C PHE A 9 -8.80 14.09 2.46
N GLN A 10 -9.43 15.10 3.06
CA GLN A 10 -9.07 15.51 4.41
C GLN A 10 -9.59 14.47 5.42
N HIS A 11 -8.71 14.00 6.32
CA HIS A 11 -9.01 13.04 7.38
C HIS A 11 -9.45 11.64 6.90
N VAL A 12 -9.13 11.27 5.66
CA VAL A 12 -9.44 9.94 5.13
C VAL A 12 -8.27 9.00 5.37
N VAL A 13 -8.59 7.74 5.69
CA VAL A 13 -7.61 6.66 5.76
C VAL A 13 -8.02 5.57 4.78
N THR A 14 -7.10 5.17 3.90
CA THR A 14 -7.28 4.06 2.98
C THR A 14 -6.52 2.85 3.50
N GLN A 15 -7.16 1.69 3.51
CA GLN A 15 -6.53 0.41 3.85
C GLN A 15 -6.39 -0.45 2.60
N LEU A 16 -5.18 -0.93 2.38
CA LEU A 16 -4.81 -1.90 1.35
C LEU A 16 -4.55 -3.24 2.04
N TYR A 17 -5.42 -4.21 1.80
CA TYR A 17 -5.37 -5.52 2.46
C TYR A 17 -4.31 -6.41 1.83
N CYS A 18 -3.44 -7.00 2.64
CA CYS A 18 -2.58 -8.07 2.18
C CYS A 18 -2.34 -9.09 3.27
N ARG A 19 -2.66 -10.36 2.97
CA ARG A 19 -2.47 -11.49 3.85
C ARG A 19 -1.80 -12.60 3.08
N ALA A 20 -0.82 -13.23 3.71
CA ALA A 20 -0.08 -14.34 3.14
C ALA A 20 0.10 -15.41 4.21
N ASP A 21 -0.22 -16.64 3.84
CA ASP A 21 0.00 -17.82 4.67
C ASP A 21 1.22 -18.58 4.16
N GLY A 22 1.95 -19.21 5.07
CA GLY A 22 3.13 -19.99 4.75
C GLY A 22 3.81 -20.53 5.98
N THR A 23 4.62 -21.57 5.81
CA THR A 23 5.43 -22.14 6.89
C THR A 23 6.91 -22.11 6.51
N PRO A 24 7.76 -21.33 7.22
CA PRO A 24 7.43 -20.40 8.31
C PRO A 24 6.56 -19.22 7.87
N THR A 25 5.90 -18.55 8.81
CA THR A 25 5.06 -17.37 8.55
C THR A 25 5.83 -16.33 7.73
N PRO A 26 5.30 -15.87 6.58
CA PRO A 26 5.99 -14.91 5.74
C PRO A 26 5.95 -13.50 6.31
N THR A 27 7.02 -12.76 6.06
CA THR A 27 7.07 -11.32 6.33
C THR A 27 6.50 -10.57 5.13
N ILE A 28 5.58 -9.64 5.40
CA ILE A 28 4.95 -8.81 4.38
C ILE A 28 5.64 -7.45 4.28
N SER A 29 5.85 -6.99 3.06
CA SER A 29 6.40 -5.68 2.71
C SER A 29 5.64 -5.08 1.52
N TRP A 30 5.72 -3.77 1.36
CA TRP A 30 5.00 -3.05 0.31
C TRP A 30 5.95 -2.25 -0.58
N LEU A 31 5.63 -2.19 -1.87
CA LEU A 31 6.28 -1.34 -2.85
C LEU A 31 5.26 -0.37 -3.46
N ASP A 32 5.69 0.86 -3.73
CA ASP A 32 4.90 1.82 -4.48
C ASP A 32 4.91 1.52 -5.99
N ARG A 33 4.17 2.31 -6.78
CA ARG A 33 4.08 2.17 -8.25
C ARG A 33 5.40 2.28 -9.00
N TYR A 34 6.48 2.72 -8.33
CA TYR A 34 7.82 2.83 -8.88
C TYR A 34 8.74 1.72 -8.36
N GLY A 35 8.20 0.73 -7.65
CA GLY A 35 8.97 -0.36 -7.05
C GLY A 35 9.77 0.05 -5.81
N ARG A 36 9.50 1.22 -5.22
CA ARG A 36 10.23 1.71 -4.04
C ARG A 36 9.61 1.15 -2.76
N PRO A 37 10.42 0.73 -1.78
CA PRO A 37 9.91 0.19 -0.53
C PRO A 37 9.14 1.26 0.26
N ILE A 38 7.95 0.88 0.72
CA ILE A 38 7.15 1.68 1.64
C ILE A 38 7.52 1.28 3.06
N VAL A 39 7.81 2.27 3.88
CA VAL A 39 8.17 2.09 5.29
C VAL A 39 7.14 2.82 6.15
N SER A 40 6.79 2.23 7.29
CA SER A 40 5.92 2.88 8.27
C SER A 40 6.50 4.25 8.68
N GLY A 41 5.66 5.28 8.73
CA GLY A 41 6.05 6.66 8.99
C GLY A 41 4.82 7.55 9.17
N GLN A 42 4.93 8.84 8.83
CA GLN A 42 3.84 9.80 9.02
C GLN A 42 2.58 9.46 8.20
N ASN A 43 2.76 9.07 6.93
CA ASN A 43 1.64 8.88 5.99
C ASN A 43 1.29 7.41 5.73
N TYR A 44 2.17 6.49 6.15
CA TYR A 44 2.02 5.05 5.91
C TYR A 44 2.13 4.28 7.22
N THR A 45 1.32 3.24 7.39
CA THR A 45 1.45 2.29 8.50
C THR A 45 1.23 0.88 7.98
N ILE A 46 2.25 0.02 8.12
CA ILE A 46 2.14 -1.42 7.85
C ILE A 46 1.83 -2.13 9.17
N THR A 47 0.73 -2.87 9.20
CA THR A 47 0.32 -3.63 10.39
C THR A 47 1.14 -4.91 10.57
N SER A 48 1.04 -5.51 11.75
CA SER A 48 1.64 -6.83 12.03
C SER A 48 1.11 -7.95 11.14
N VAL A 49 -0.11 -7.80 10.59
CA VAL A 49 -0.73 -8.78 9.68
C VAL A 49 -0.45 -8.48 8.21
N GLY A 50 0.22 -7.37 7.90
CA GLY A 50 0.65 -7.02 6.54
C GLY A 50 -0.20 -5.98 5.82
N ASP A 51 -1.34 -5.55 6.37
CA ASP A 51 -2.17 -4.50 5.76
C ASP A 51 -1.45 -3.14 5.77
N LEU A 52 -1.59 -2.37 4.69
CA LEU A 52 -1.03 -1.02 4.54
C LEU A 52 -2.13 0.04 4.70
N PHE A 53 -1.95 0.92 5.67
CA PHE A 53 -2.77 2.12 5.85
C PHE A 53 -2.09 3.34 5.24
N ILE A 54 -2.84 4.12 4.45
CA ILE A 54 -2.44 5.39 3.86
C ILE A 54 -3.29 6.49 4.48
N ARG A 55 -2.67 7.43 5.20
CA ARG A 55 -3.36 8.54 5.88
C ARG A 55 -3.39 9.76 4.98
N ASN A 56 -4.53 10.43 4.92
CA ASN A 56 -4.77 11.64 4.12
C ASN A 56 -4.24 11.50 2.68
N PRO A 57 -4.68 10.48 1.93
CA PRO A 57 -4.17 10.24 0.59
C PRO A 57 -4.45 11.43 -0.31
N THR A 58 -3.47 11.74 -1.15
CA THR A 58 -3.58 12.72 -2.24
C THR A 58 -3.58 11.99 -3.58
N SER A 59 -3.81 12.72 -4.68
CA SER A 59 -3.68 12.16 -6.03
C SER A 59 -2.30 11.53 -6.29
N TYR A 60 -1.25 11.96 -5.59
CA TYR A 60 0.08 11.37 -5.68
C TYR A 60 0.15 9.94 -5.13
N ASN A 61 -0.77 9.56 -4.25
CA ASN A 61 -0.84 8.21 -3.71
C ASN A 61 -1.58 7.24 -4.65
N PHE A 62 -2.26 7.71 -5.70
CA PHE A 62 -2.99 6.80 -6.58
C PHE A 62 -2.07 5.95 -7.46
N GLY A 63 -2.51 4.75 -7.81
CA GLY A 63 -1.79 3.85 -8.71
C GLY A 63 -1.57 2.47 -8.11
N ALA A 64 -0.64 1.74 -8.72
CA ALA A 64 -0.31 0.38 -8.33
C ALA A 64 0.48 0.34 -7.01
N TYR A 65 0.12 -0.59 -6.15
CA TYR A 65 0.89 -1.00 -4.99
C TYR A 65 1.16 -2.49 -5.09
N THR A 66 2.37 -2.91 -4.72
CA THR A 66 2.73 -4.33 -4.70
C THR A 66 2.93 -4.77 -3.27
N CYS A 67 2.14 -5.75 -2.84
CA CYS A 67 2.43 -6.50 -1.63
C CYS A 67 3.38 -7.64 -1.94
N ARG A 68 4.44 -7.79 -1.14
CA ARG A 68 5.43 -8.86 -1.26
C ARG A 68 5.55 -9.63 0.04
N ALA A 69 5.28 -10.93 -0.02
CA ALA A 69 5.41 -11.88 1.07
C ALA A 69 6.69 -12.71 0.89
N VAL A 70 7.51 -12.84 1.93
CA VAL A 70 8.79 -13.56 1.87
C VAL A 70 8.98 -14.42 3.12
N ASN A 71 9.37 -15.68 2.93
CA ASN A 71 9.90 -16.56 3.97
C ASN A 71 11.10 -17.36 3.43
N ARG A 72 11.63 -18.29 4.23
CA ARG A 72 12.75 -19.15 3.81
C ARG A 72 12.39 -20.18 2.72
N ALA A 73 11.10 -20.43 2.47
CA ALA A 73 10.64 -21.35 1.44
C ALA A 73 10.48 -20.66 0.08
N GLY A 74 10.28 -19.34 0.07
CA GLY A 74 10.20 -18.56 -1.16
C GLY A 74 9.60 -17.16 -0.96
N SER A 75 9.15 -16.58 -2.07
CA SER A 75 8.47 -15.29 -2.08
C SER A 75 7.33 -15.28 -3.07
N ASP A 76 6.27 -14.57 -2.73
CA ASP A 76 5.13 -14.29 -3.61
C ASP A 76 4.81 -12.78 -3.61
N SER A 77 4.18 -12.29 -4.67
CA SER A 77 3.85 -10.87 -4.81
C SER A 77 2.55 -10.65 -5.56
N GLN A 78 1.72 -9.75 -5.04
CA GLN A 78 0.44 -9.39 -5.63
C GLN A 78 0.32 -7.87 -5.76
N TRP A 79 -0.27 -7.43 -6.87
CA TRP A 79 -0.47 -6.03 -7.16
C TRP A 79 -1.94 -5.62 -6.95
N MET A 80 -2.15 -4.36 -6.59
CA MET A 80 -3.46 -3.75 -6.45
C MET A 80 -3.44 -2.29 -6.88
N PHE A 81 -4.54 -1.83 -7.50
CA PHE A 81 -4.69 -0.42 -7.84
C PHE A 81 -5.46 0.29 -6.73
N PHE A 82 -4.82 1.30 -6.14
CA PHE A 82 -5.52 2.31 -5.36
C PHE A 82 -5.94 3.44 -6.30
N TYR A 83 -7.24 3.55 -6.55
CA TYR A 83 -7.84 4.63 -7.32
C TYR A 83 -9.14 5.06 -6.62
N PRO A 84 -9.50 6.35 -6.59
CA PRO A 84 -10.80 6.78 -6.08
C PRO A 84 -11.90 6.26 -7.02
N LEU A 85 -12.88 5.55 -6.45
CA LEU A 85 -14.14 5.25 -7.13
C LEU A 85 -15.01 6.51 -7.22
#